data_AF-A0A4R8IPB0-F1
#
_entry.id   AF-A0A4R8IPB0-F1
#
_cell.length_a   1.000
_cell.length_b   1.000
_cell.length_c   1.000
_cell.angle_alpha   90.00
_cell.angle_beta   90.00
_cell.angle_gamma   90.00
#
_symmetry.space_group_name_H-M   'P 1'
#
loop_
_entity.id
_entity.type
_entity.pdbx_description
1 polymer ?
#
loop_
_entity_poly.entity_id
_entity_poly.type
_entity_poly.pdbx_seq_one_letter_code
_entity_poly.pdbx_strand_id
1 'polypeptide(L)'
;MFWNEENDEQQEFVIPDNVVDVVFAVKDCPCLPAEHAYPLAEALQQTLPWLAEEEQVGVHPIYGAESGNGWQRPADPDAPIYLSRRQKMTLRVPRERVEDARQLSGSTLEVDGYSLTVGEAKTRLLSDLPTLFARNVATRPGLSEDEFLEQVARELQELDVQVKKMMASIERDIRTPDGPLHTRGLMLADLTPEDSVRLQETGLGPHRKLGCGLFVPQKGIKAV
;
A
#
# COMPACT_ATOMS: atom_id res chain seq x y z
N MET A 1 -10.09 29.80 -45.43
CA MET A 1 -10.31 29.62 -43.97
C MET A 1 -9.45 28.43 -43.59
N PHE A 2 -8.34 28.66 -42.90
CA PHE A 2 -7.39 27.61 -42.52
C PHE A 2 -7.95 26.96 -41.25
N TRP A 3 -8.53 25.77 -41.39
CA TRP A 3 -8.93 24.94 -40.26
C TRP A 3 -7.75 24.04 -39.94
N ASN A 4 -7.05 24.32 -38.83
CA ASN A 4 -6.16 23.38 -38.20
C ASN A 4 -6.92 22.87 -36.98
N GLU A 5 -7.72 21.83 -37.18
CA GLU A 5 -8.14 21.01 -36.06
C GLU A 5 -6.85 20.34 -35.60
N GLU A 6 -6.21 20.88 -34.56
CA GLU A 6 -5.28 20.10 -33.78
C GLU A 6 -6.07 18.85 -33.39
N ASN A 7 -5.72 17.72 -34.02
CA ASN A 7 -6.07 16.42 -33.50
C ASN A 7 -5.51 16.40 -32.07
N ASP A 8 -6.36 16.79 -31.12
CA ASP A 8 -6.18 16.55 -29.70
C ASP A 8 -6.42 15.05 -29.49
N GLU A 9 -5.62 14.23 -30.21
CA GLU A 9 -5.27 12.89 -29.82
C GLU A 9 -4.47 13.07 -28.53
N GLN A 10 -5.17 13.37 -27.44
CA GLN A 10 -4.65 13.22 -26.09
C GLN A 10 -4.06 11.81 -26.06
N GLN A 11 -2.73 11.72 -26.09
CA GLN A 11 -2.05 10.44 -26.05
C GLN A 11 -2.63 9.67 -24.87
N GLU A 12 -3.32 8.56 -25.18
CA GLU A 12 -3.96 7.76 -24.16
C GLU A 12 -2.87 7.25 -23.22
N PHE A 13 -2.90 7.70 -21.96
CA PHE A 13 -1.89 7.32 -20.99
C PHE A 13 -1.89 5.80 -20.81
N VAL A 14 -0.75 5.17 -21.08
CA VAL A 14 -0.56 3.73 -20.90
C VAL A 14 0.13 3.50 -19.57
N ILE A 15 -0.52 2.73 -18.69
CA ILE A 15 0.06 2.35 -17.40
C ILE A 15 1.31 1.50 -17.66
N PRO A 16 2.50 1.96 -17.22
CA PRO A 16 3.73 1.21 -17.40
C PRO A 16 3.74 -0.05 -16.52
N ASP A 17 4.57 -1.03 -16.89
CA ASP A 17 4.70 -2.32 -16.20
C ASP A 17 6.04 -2.50 -15.46
N ASN A 18 6.84 -1.43 -15.35
CA ASN A 18 8.10 -1.34 -14.60
C ASN A 18 7.93 -1.64 -13.10
N VAL A 19 6.77 -1.30 -12.51
CA VAL A 19 6.40 -1.68 -11.14
C VAL A 19 5.02 -2.30 -11.16
N VAL A 20 4.87 -3.44 -10.47
CA VAL A 20 3.61 -4.18 -10.44
C VAL A 20 3.30 -4.69 -9.05
N ASP A 21 2.02 -4.94 -8.82
CA ASP A 21 1.55 -5.64 -7.63
C ASP A 21 1.55 -7.16 -7.90
N VAL A 22 2.30 -7.92 -7.11
CA VAL A 22 2.23 -9.38 -7.05
C VAL A 22 1.28 -9.75 -5.92
N VAL A 23 0.09 -10.22 -6.29
CA VAL A 23 -1.03 -10.51 -5.40
C VAL A 23 -1.11 -12.01 -5.14
N PHE A 24 -0.92 -12.41 -3.89
CA PHE A 24 -0.96 -13.79 -3.44
C PHE A 24 -2.30 -14.12 -2.80
N ALA A 25 -2.82 -15.32 -3.07
CA ALA A 25 -3.88 -15.88 -2.24
C ALA A 25 -3.35 -16.19 -0.83
N VAL A 26 -4.14 -15.91 0.20
CA VAL A 26 -3.85 -16.33 1.58
C VAL A 26 -4.62 -17.62 1.86
N LYS A 27 -3.92 -18.66 2.31
CA LYS A 27 -4.47 -19.98 2.65
C LYS A 27 -4.14 -20.31 4.11
N ASP A 28 -4.99 -21.13 4.72
CA ASP A 28 -4.78 -21.72 6.04
C ASP A 28 -4.48 -20.73 7.18
N CYS A 29 -4.95 -19.48 7.04
CA CYS A 29 -4.78 -18.41 8.01
C CYS A 29 -6.15 -17.83 8.39
N PRO A 30 -6.78 -18.28 9.49
CA PRO A 30 -8.09 -17.79 9.90
C PRO A 30 -8.04 -16.38 10.49
N CYS A 31 -6.92 -16.03 11.13
CA CYS A 31 -6.71 -14.72 11.75
C CYS A 31 -5.22 -14.39 11.85
N LEU A 32 -4.96 -13.10 12.06
CA LEU A 32 -3.66 -12.52 12.42
C LEU A 32 -3.89 -11.50 13.54
N PRO A 33 -2.87 -11.10 14.31
CA PRO A 33 -2.97 -9.98 15.24
C PRO A 33 -3.43 -8.70 14.52
N ALA A 34 -4.12 -7.82 15.24
CA ALA A 34 -4.58 -6.55 14.69
C ALA A 34 -3.40 -5.67 14.26
N GLU A 35 -2.27 -5.73 14.93
CA GLU A 35 -1.01 -5.16 14.47
C GLU A 35 -0.04 -6.31 14.16
N HIS A 36 0.26 -6.52 12.88
CA HIS A 36 1.15 -7.58 12.42
C HIS A 36 2.10 -7.09 11.30
N ALA A 37 2.21 -5.78 11.08
CA ALA A 37 2.97 -5.27 9.94
C ALA A 37 4.46 -5.62 10.06
N TYR A 38 5.04 -5.47 11.25
CA TYR A 38 6.43 -5.85 11.50
C TYR A 38 6.68 -7.37 11.43
N PRO A 39 5.96 -8.24 12.17
CA PRO A 39 6.21 -9.68 12.10
C PRO A 39 5.95 -10.26 10.70
N LEU A 40 5.00 -9.70 9.93
CA LEU A 40 4.81 -10.07 8.54
C LEU A 40 6.03 -9.69 7.68
N ALA A 41 6.52 -8.47 7.82
CA ALA A 41 7.70 -8.00 7.09
C ALA A 41 8.96 -8.83 7.42
N GLU A 42 9.11 -9.24 8.67
CA GLU A 42 10.19 -10.10 9.13
C GLU A 42 10.08 -11.50 8.52
N ALA A 43 8.91 -12.15 8.61
CA ALA A 43 8.69 -13.48 8.02
C ALA A 43 8.91 -13.49 6.51
N LEU A 44 8.49 -12.42 5.82
CA LEU A 44 8.73 -12.24 4.39
C LEU A 44 10.23 -12.11 4.08
N GLN A 45 10.97 -11.29 4.83
CA GLN A 45 12.42 -11.12 4.63
C GLN A 45 13.20 -12.40 4.94
N GLN A 46 12.77 -13.19 5.93
CA GLN A 46 13.39 -14.50 6.19
C GLN A 46 13.20 -15.46 5.00
N THR A 47 12.05 -15.40 4.34
CA THR A 47 11.74 -16.28 3.18
C THR A 47 12.35 -15.76 1.87
N LEU A 48 12.39 -14.43 1.71
CA LEU A 48 12.92 -13.73 0.55
C LEU A 48 13.93 -12.66 1.02
N PRO A 49 15.18 -13.04 1.35
CA PRO A 49 16.18 -12.12 1.92
C PRO A 49 16.43 -10.87 1.10
N TRP A 50 16.25 -10.96 -0.22
CA TRP A 50 16.43 -9.85 -1.13
C TRP A 50 15.48 -8.66 -0.87
N LEU A 51 14.34 -8.90 -0.19
CA LEU A 51 13.41 -7.84 0.20
C LEU A 51 14.09 -6.80 1.10
N ALA A 52 15.11 -7.19 1.88
CA ALA A 52 15.85 -6.25 2.73
C ALA A 52 16.62 -5.22 1.91
N GLU A 53 17.17 -5.62 0.76
CA GLU A 53 18.07 -4.80 -0.08
C GLU A 53 17.32 -4.03 -1.18
N GLU A 54 16.16 -4.52 -1.62
CA GLU A 54 15.35 -3.83 -2.63
C GLU A 54 14.68 -2.58 -2.04
N GLU A 55 14.96 -1.39 -2.58
CA GLU A 55 14.38 -0.14 -2.07
C GLU A 55 12.94 0.06 -2.55
N GLN A 56 12.64 -0.35 -3.79
CA GLN A 56 11.33 -0.09 -4.40
C GLN A 56 10.26 -1.11 -3.97
N VAL A 57 10.59 -2.07 -3.11
CA VAL A 57 9.62 -3.05 -2.63
C VAL A 57 8.68 -2.45 -1.58
N GLY A 58 7.38 -2.65 -1.80
CA GLY A 58 6.32 -2.35 -0.85
C GLY A 58 5.69 -3.65 -0.35
N VAL A 59 5.59 -3.82 0.96
CA VAL A 59 4.81 -4.89 1.57
C VAL A 59 3.48 -4.31 1.98
N HIS A 60 2.37 -4.78 1.40
CA HIS A 60 1.04 -4.42 1.88
C HIS A 60 0.61 -5.39 2.99
N PRO A 61 0.43 -4.93 4.24
CA PRO A 61 -0.09 -5.78 5.31
C PRO A 61 -1.50 -6.30 4.98
N ILE A 62 -1.87 -7.42 5.58
CA ILE A 62 -3.14 -8.09 5.28
C ILE A 62 -4.24 -7.45 6.13
N TYR A 63 -4.93 -6.48 5.54
CA TYR A 63 -5.99 -5.76 6.25
C TYR A 63 -7.31 -6.54 6.25
N GLY A 64 -7.77 -6.92 7.45
CA GLY A 64 -9.15 -7.33 7.70
C GLY A 64 -10.16 -6.18 7.53
N ALA A 65 -11.43 -6.48 7.80
CA ALA A 65 -12.47 -5.43 7.83
C ALA A 65 -12.22 -4.46 9.00
N GLU A 66 -12.34 -3.15 8.74
CA GLU A 66 -12.28 -2.12 9.79
C GLU A 66 -13.54 -2.14 10.66
N SER A 67 -14.70 -2.27 10.02
CA SER A 67 -15.99 -2.43 10.68
C SER A 67 -17.02 -2.99 9.69
N GLY A 68 -18.15 -3.51 10.21
CA GLY A 68 -19.28 -3.94 9.40
C GLY A 68 -20.09 -5.07 10.05
N ASN A 69 -21.41 -5.08 9.88
CA ASN A 69 -22.30 -6.12 10.43
C ASN A 69 -22.13 -6.36 11.95
N GLY A 70 -21.90 -5.29 12.72
CA GLY A 70 -21.66 -5.37 14.16
C GLY A 70 -20.23 -5.77 14.55
N TRP A 71 -19.35 -6.08 13.59
CA TRP A 71 -17.92 -6.23 13.81
C TRP A 71 -17.23 -4.86 13.82
N GLN A 72 -16.26 -4.70 14.72
CA GLN A 72 -15.33 -3.58 14.74
C GLN A 72 -13.93 -4.12 14.96
N ARG A 73 -12.95 -3.56 14.25
CA ARG A 73 -11.54 -3.92 14.47
C ARG A 73 -11.19 -3.69 15.95
N PRO A 74 -10.59 -4.68 16.62
CA PRO A 74 -10.10 -4.50 17.98
C PRO A 74 -9.12 -3.32 18.08
N ALA A 75 -9.23 -2.56 19.17
CA ALA A 75 -8.24 -1.56 19.53
C ALA A 75 -6.98 -2.19 20.14
N ASP A 76 -7.12 -3.37 20.75
CA ASP A 76 -6.01 -4.17 21.23
C ASP A 76 -5.20 -4.69 20.02
N PRO A 77 -3.93 -4.28 19.86
CA PRO A 77 -3.06 -4.71 18.77
C PRO A 77 -2.79 -6.23 18.76
N ASP A 78 -2.84 -6.90 19.91
CA ASP A 78 -2.61 -8.34 20.03
C ASP A 78 -3.89 -9.15 19.75
N ALA A 79 -5.05 -8.49 19.72
CA ALA A 79 -6.32 -9.16 19.46
C ALA A 79 -6.42 -9.61 17.98
N PRO A 80 -6.97 -10.80 17.72
CA PRO A 80 -7.02 -11.34 16.37
C PRO A 80 -8.02 -10.57 15.49
N ILE A 81 -7.60 -10.26 14.26
CA ILE A 81 -8.48 -9.93 13.14
C ILE A 81 -8.76 -11.17 12.31
N TYR A 82 -10.03 -11.45 12.05
CA TYR A 82 -10.41 -12.58 11.22
C TYR A 82 -10.31 -12.24 9.73
N LEU A 83 -9.65 -13.13 8.99
CA LEU A 83 -9.45 -12.97 7.56
C LEU A 83 -10.57 -13.69 6.79
N SER A 84 -11.17 -12.98 5.84
CA SER A 84 -12.06 -13.63 4.88
C SER A 84 -11.23 -14.41 3.86
N ARG A 85 -11.82 -15.43 3.22
CA ARG A 85 -11.20 -16.16 2.10
C ARG A 85 -10.84 -15.28 0.90
N ARG A 86 -11.34 -14.04 0.85
CA ARG A 86 -11.04 -13.06 -0.21
C ARG A 86 -9.80 -12.24 0.09
N GLN A 87 -9.29 -12.27 1.32
CA GLN A 87 -8.10 -11.51 1.67
C GLN A 87 -6.89 -12.00 0.87
N LYS A 88 -6.06 -11.04 0.49
CA LYS A 88 -4.87 -11.23 -0.30
C LYS A 88 -3.70 -10.57 0.41
N MET A 89 -2.52 -11.10 0.16
CA MET A 89 -1.26 -10.46 0.49
C MET A 89 -0.69 -9.90 -0.80
N THR A 90 -0.15 -8.69 -0.77
CA THR A 90 0.38 -8.03 -1.96
C THR A 90 1.79 -7.54 -1.70
N LEU A 91 2.69 -7.83 -2.63
CA LEU A 91 4.00 -7.19 -2.71
C LEU A 91 4.00 -6.28 -3.95
N ARG A 92 4.35 -5.01 -3.78
CA ARG A 92 4.62 -4.10 -4.89
C ARG A 92 6.11 -4.17 -5.20
N VAL A 93 6.48 -4.55 -6.41
CA VAL A 93 7.87 -4.84 -6.78
C VAL A 93 8.22 -4.31 -8.16
N PRO A 94 9.50 -4.01 -8.43
CA PRO A 94 9.98 -3.83 -9.80
C PRO A 94 9.70 -5.07 -10.65
N ARG A 95 9.50 -4.87 -11.95
CA ARG A 95 9.11 -5.91 -12.92
C ARG A 95 10.08 -7.09 -12.94
N GLU A 96 11.37 -6.80 -12.79
CA GLU A 96 12.46 -7.76 -12.75
C GLU A 96 12.43 -8.66 -11.51
N ARG A 97 11.81 -8.21 -10.41
CA ARG A 97 11.70 -8.98 -9.15
C ARG A 97 10.43 -9.84 -9.07
N VAL A 98 9.60 -9.83 -10.11
CA VAL A 98 8.32 -10.58 -10.12
C VAL A 98 8.54 -12.08 -9.95
N GLU A 99 9.51 -12.66 -10.65
CA GLU A 99 9.78 -14.11 -10.54
C GLU A 99 10.42 -14.45 -9.19
N ASP A 100 11.25 -13.56 -8.63
CA ASP A 100 11.78 -13.71 -7.27
C ASP A 100 10.65 -13.70 -6.23
N ALA A 101 9.71 -12.76 -6.35
CA ALA A 101 8.55 -12.68 -5.47
C ALA A 101 7.65 -13.93 -5.57
N ARG A 102 7.50 -14.51 -6.78
CA ARG A 102 6.71 -15.74 -6.99
C ARG A 102 7.25 -16.97 -6.27
N GLN A 103 8.53 -16.98 -5.87
CA GLN A 103 9.10 -18.07 -5.06
C GLN A 103 8.40 -18.22 -3.70
N LEU A 104 7.68 -17.18 -3.26
CA LEU A 104 6.85 -17.22 -2.06
C LEU A 104 5.62 -18.14 -2.21
N SER A 105 5.14 -18.40 -3.42
CA SER A 105 3.98 -19.28 -3.62
C SER A 105 4.28 -20.70 -3.14
N GLY A 106 3.44 -21.20 -2.23
CA GLY A 106 3.59 -22.51 -1.59
C GLY A 106 4.38 -22.50 -0.29
N SER A 107 4.98 -21.38 0.10
CA SER A 107 5.63 -21.25 1.41
C SER A 107 4.61 -21.07 2.53
N THR A 108 5.05 -21.35 3.75
CA THR A 108 4.32 -21.03 4.98
C THR A 108 5.13 -19.99 5.75
N LEU A 109 4.48 -18.88 6.09
CA LEU A 109 5.03 -17.80 6.91
C LEU A 109 4.52 -17.96 8.34
N GLU A 110 5.42 -17.81 9.31
CA GLU A 110 5.06 -17.71 10.73
C GLU A 110 5.07 -16.23 11.12
N VAL A 111 3.89 -15.68 11.38
CA VAL A 111 3.67 -14.26 11.67
C VAL A 111 3.18 -14.16 13.11
N ASP A 112 4.07 -13.83 14.04
CA ASP A 112 3.74 -13.66 15.47
C ASP A 112 3.04 -14.89 16.09
N GLY A 113 3.50 -16.09 15.72
CA GLY A 113 2.90 -17.36 16.16
C GLY A 113 1.66 -17.80 15.37
N TYR A 114 1.27 -17.05 14.33
CA TYR A 114 0.21 -17.42 13.40
C TYR A 114 0.80 -17.95 12.09
N SER A 115 0.36 -19.14 11.70
CA SER A 115 0.78 -19.74 10.44
C SER A 115 -0.05 -19.21 9.27
N LEU A 116 0.62 -18.89 8.16
CA LEU A 116 0.01 -18.39 6.94
C LEU A 116 0.62 -19.09 5.72
N THR A 117 -0.19 -19.85 5.00
CA THR A 117 0.25 -20.48 3.73
C THR A 117 0.02 -19.51 2.58
N VAL A 118 1.08 -19.20 1.84
CA VAL A 118 1.02 -18.33 0.66
C VAL A 118 0.60 -19.15 -0.55
N GLY A 119 -0.48 -18.75 -1.19
CA GLY A 119 -1.04 -19.41 -2.36
C GLY A 119 -0.50 -18.90 -3.69
N GLU A 120 -1.28 -19.11 -4.74
CA GLU A 120 -0.94 -18.67 -6.10
C GLU A 120 -0.78 -17.15 -6.18
N ALA A 121 0.25 -16.73 -6.93
CA ALA A 121 0.53 -15.35 -7.25
C ALA A 121 -0.10 -14.93 -8.59
N LYS A 122 -0.59 -13.69 -8.65
CA LYS A 122 -1.03 -13.02 -9.88
C LYS A 122 -0.46 -11.61 -9.93
N THR A 123 0.03 -11.21 -11.09
CA THR A 123 0.50 -9.84 -11.31
C THR A 123 -0.67 -8.92 -11.68
N ARG A 124 -0.61 -7.68 -11.23
CA ARG A 124 -1.54 -6.61 -11.59
C ARG A 124 -0.73 -5.34 -11.84
N LEU A 125 -1.06 -4.63 -12.92
CA LEU A 125 -0.57 -3.28 -13.12
C LEU A 125 -1.09 -2.36 -12.01
N LEU A 126 -0.42 -1.23 -11.83
CA LEU A 126 -0.91 -0.14 -10.99
C LEU A 126 -2.18 0.46 -11.62
N SER A 127 -2.79 1.43 -10.95
CA SER A 127 -4.06 2.02 -11.39
C SER A 127 -3.90 3.49 -11.73
N ASP A 128 -4.56 3.93 -12.78
CA ASP A 128 -4.74 5.33 -13.17
C ASP A 128 -5.90 6.02 -12.41
N LEU A 129 -6.49 5.37 -11.41
CA LEU A 129 -7.64 5.94 -10.69
C LEU A 129 -7.23 7.23 -9.97
N PRO A 130 -8.05 8.30 -10.03
CA PRO A 130 -7.67 9.63 -9.56
C PRO A 130 -7.71 9.77 -8.03
N THR A 131 -8.12 8.71 -7.32
CA THR A 131 -8.24 8.69 -5.86
C THR A 131 -7.41 7.56 -5.30
N LEU A 132 -6.45 7.93 -4.45
CA LEU A 132 -5.53 7.02 -3.80
C LEU A 132 -5.64 7.15 -2.28
N PHE A 133 -5.40 6.04 -1.59
CA PHE A 133 -5.36 6.00 -0.14
C PHE A 133 -4.12 5.26 0.33
N ALA A 134 -3.32 5.89 1.19
CA ALA A 134 -2.29 5.22 1.97
C ALA A 134 -2.82 5.03 3.39
N ARG A 135 -2.80 3.78 3.89
CA ARG A 135 -3.29 3.49 5.23
C ARG A 135 -2.39 4.07 6.31
N ASN A 136 -1.09 4.06 6.04
CA ASN A 136 -0.05 4.51 6.93
C ASN A 136 0.93 5.38 6.11
N VAL A 137 1.18 6.62 6.55
CA VAL A 137 2.32 7.44 6.14
C VAL A 137 3.11 7.72 7.41
N ALA A 138 4.40 7.38 7.41
CA ALA A 138 5.25 7.56 8.58
C ALA A 138 5.32 9.04 8.97
N THR A 139 5.15 9.33 10.25
CA THR A 139 5.17 10.70 10.77
C THR A 139 5.78 10.74 12.17
N ARG A 140 6.03 11.95 12.68
CA ARG A 140 6.52 12.15 14.04
C ARG A 140 5.34 12.19 15.02
N PRO A 141 5.52 11.68 16.26
CA PRO A 141 4.49 11.78 17.28
C PRO A 141 4.16 13.25 17.59
N GLY A 142 2.88 13.54 17.79
CA GLY A 142 2.41 14.86 18.20
C GLY A 142 2.43 15.93 17.11
N LEU A 143 2.73 15.58 15.86
CA LEU A 143 2.60 16.49 14.72
C LEU A 143 1.12 16.81 14.48
N SER A 144 0.76 18.08 14.35
CA SER A 144 -0.63 18.46 14.06
C SER A 144 -1.09 17.96 12.68
N GLU A 145 -2.39 18.02 12.41
CA GLU A 145 -2.94 17.68 11.10
C GLU A 145 -2.38 18.58 9.99
N ASP A 146 -2.38 19.89 10.23
CA ASP A 146 -1.90 20.88 9.26
C ASP A 146 -0.40 20.73 8.98
N GLU A 147 0.43 20.57 10.00
CA GLU A 147 1.87 20.39 9.82
C GLU A 147 2.20 19.10 9.05
N PHE A 148 1.44 18.03 9.28
CA PHE A 148 1.56 16.78 8.52
C PHE A 148 1.20 17.00 7.05
N LEU A 149 0.07 17.65 6.78
CA LEU A 149 -0.38 17.95 5.42
C LEU A 149 0.62 18.85 4.68
N GLU A 150 1.20 19.85 5.35
CA GLU A 150 2.26 20.68 4.78
C GLU A 150 3.53 19.88 4.46
N GLN A 151 3.91 18.93 5.32
CA GLN A 151 5.05 18.04 5.05
C GLN A 151 4.78 17.16 3.82
N VAL A 152 3.60 16.52 3.79
CA VAL A 152 3.16 15.70 2.67
C VAL A 152 3.13 16.50 1.37
N ALA A 153 2.64 17.75 1.39
CA ALA A 153 2.62 18.62 0.21
C ALA A 153 4.02 18.91 -0.33
N ARG A 154 5.02 19.11 0.55
CA ARG A 154 6.42 19.29 0.14
C ARG A 154 6.99 18.03 -0.50
N GLU A 155 6.78 16.86 0.10
CA GLU A 155 7.25 15.58 -0.44
C GLU A 155 6.59 15.26 -1.80
N LEU A 156 5.30 15.55 -1.96
CA LEU A 156 4.60 15.38 -3.25
C LEU A 156 5.14 16.32 -4.33
N GLN A 157 5.50 17.56 -3.96
CA GLN A 157 6.12 18.50 -4.88
C GLN A 157 7.51 18.02 -5.34
N GLU A 158 8.31 17.41 -4.45
CA GLU A 158 9.60 16.81 -4.79
C GLU A 158 9.46 15.61 -5.74
N LEU A 159 8.33 14.89 -5.67
CA LEU A 159 7.97 13.80 -6.58
C LEU A 159 7.33 14.27 -7.89
N ASP A 160 7.20 15.59 -8.10
CA ASP A 160 6.48 16.18 -9.23
C ASP A 160 5.04 15.63 -9.37
N VAL A 161 4.35 15.49 -8.23
CA VAL A 161 2.95 15.02 -8.15
C VAL A 161 2.05 16.18 -7.79
N GLN A 162 1.11 16.52 -8.67
CA GLN A 162 0.19 17.63 -8.49
C GLN A 162 -1.08 17.18 -7.77
N VAL A 163 -1.23 17.60 -6.52
CA VAL A 163 -2.41 17.26 -5.71
C VAL A 163 -3.33 18.46 -5.53
N LYS A 164 -4.61 18.28 -5.86
CA LYS A 164 -5.66 19.29 -5.64
C LYS A 164 -6.38 19.10 -4.31
N LYS A 165 -6.49 17.85 -3.86
CA LYS A 165 -7.23 17.47 -2.65
C LYS A 165 -6.46 16.41 -1.89
N MET A 166 -6.19 16.69 -0.62
CA MET A 166 -5.62 15.74 0.32
C MET A 166 -6.39 15.81 1.64
N MET A 167 -6.50 14.68 2.31
CA MET A 167 -7.17 14.57 3.61
C MET A 167 -6.39 13.59 4.49
N ALA A 168 -5.96 14.08 5.65
CA ALA A 168 -5.39 13.24 6.69
C ALA A 168 -6.49 12.42 7.36
N SER A 169 -6.14 11.23 7.83
CA SER A 169 -7.07 10.29 8.45
C SER A 169 -6.52 9.80 9.78
N ILE A 170 -7.02 8.64 10.22
CA ILE A 170 -6.74 8.03 11.51
C ILE A 170 -5.23 7.87 11.74
N GLU A 171 -4.78 8.27 12.92
CA GLU A 171 -3.44 7.96 13.44
C GLU A 171 -3.34 6.51 13.92
N ARG A 172 -2.20 5.88 13.65
CA ARG A 172 -1.92 4.50 14.04
C ARG A 172 -0.45 4.34 14.35
N ASP A 173 -0.15 3.37 15.20
CA ASP A 173 1.21 2.95 15.48
C ASP A 173 1.47 1.57 14.87
N ILE A 174 2.62 1.42 14.24
CA ILE A 174 3.19 0.12 13.87
C ILE A 174 4.17 -0.26 14.96
N ARG A 175 4.04 -1.47 15.52
CA ARG A 175 4.97 -1.94 16.56
C ARG A 175 6.26 -2.36 15.89
N THR A 176 7.38 -1.84 16.39
CA THR A 176 8.72 -2.27 15.96
C THR A 176 9.59 -2.53 17.20
N PRO A 177 10.68 -3.29 17.08
CA PRO A 177 11.61 -3.50 18.18
C PRO A 177 12.23 -2.21 18.73
N ASP A 178 12.38 -1.19 17.88
CA ASP A 178 12.96 0.11 18.24
C ASP A 178 11.94 1.08 18.87
N GLY A 179 10.68 0.66 18.98
CA GLY A 179 9.56 1.45 19.49
C GLY A 179 8.40 1.58 18.50
N PRO A 180 7.31 2.28 18.88
CA PRO A 180 6.20 2.53 17.98
C PRO A 180 6.62 3.45 16.83
N LEU A 181 6.39 3.02 15.60
CA LEU A 181 6.45 3.88 14.42
C LEU A 181 5.08 4.55 14.25
N HIS A 182 5.03 5.86 14.51
CA HIS A 182 3.82 6.65 14.36
C HIS A 182 3.50 6.87 12.88
N THR A 183 2.22 6.71 12.54
CA THR A 183 1.73 6.84 11.18
C THR A 183 0.39 7.55 11.15
N ARG A 184 0.08 8.17 10.01
CA ARG A 184 -1.25 8.74 9.76
C ARG A 184 -1.76 8.29 8.39
N GLY A 185 -3.04 7.95 8.30
CA GLY A 185 -3.67 7.66 7.02
C GLY A 185 -3.77 8.91 6.15
N LEU A 186 -3.72 8.74 4.83
CA LEU A 186 -3.75 9.84 3.88
C LEU A 186 -4.57 9.45 2.65
N MET A 187 -5.54 10.28 2.29
CA MET A 187 -6.29 10.18 1.03
C MET A 187 -5.92 11.34 0.13
N LEU A 188 -5.68 11.05 -1.15
CA LEU A 188 -5.46 12.01 -2.21
C LEU A 188 -6.51 11.84 -3.30
N ALA A 189 -6.99 12.93 -3.88
CA ALA A 189 -8.00 12.92 -4.92
C ALA A 189 -7.70 13.93 -6.03
N ASP A 190 -8.35 13.69 -7.17
CA ASP A 190 -8.21 14.47 -8.42
C ASP A 190 -6.78 14.45 -9.00
N LEU A 191 -6.09 13.31 -8.84
CA LEU A 191 -4.80 13.03 -9.49
C LEU A 191 -4.99 12.81 -10.98
N THR A 192 -3.99 13.19 -11.78
CA THR A 192 -3.88 12.74 -13.17
C THR A 192 -3.55 11.24 -13.22
N PRO A 193 -3.83 10.53 -14.33
CA PRO A 193 -3.40 9.15 -14.53
C PRO A 193 -1.90 8.95 -14.24
N GLU A 194 -1.06 9.85 -14.74
CA GLU A 194 0.40 9.85 -14.59
C GLU A 194 0.81 9.97 -13.12
N ASP A 195 0.26 10.95 -12.41
CA ASP A 195 0.59 11.23 -11.01
C ASP A 195 0.08 10.10 -10.09
N SER A 196 -1.06 9.52 -10.43
CA SER A 196 -1.60 8.36 -9.71
C SER A 196 -0.67 7.16 -9.80
N VAL A 197 -0.19 6.84 -11.00
CA VAL A 197 0.76 5.73 -11.17
C VAL A 197 2.10 6.08 -10.51
N ARG A 198 2.68 7.25 -10.78
CA ARG A 198 3.96 7.68 -10.19
C ARG A 198 3.95 7.55 -8.68
N LEU A 199 2.91 8.04 -8.02
CA LEU A 199 2.80 7.96 -6.56
C LEU A 199 2.65 6.52 -6.05
N GLN A 200 1.98 5.64 -6.80
CA GLN A 200 1.94 4.22 -6.45
C GLN A 200 3.33 3.56 -6.60
N GLU A 201 4.13 3.94 -7.58
CA GLU A 201 5.48 3.41 -7.79
C GLU A 201 6.46 3.87 -6.70
N THR A 202 6.47 5.17 -6.41
CA THR A 202 7.46 5.82 -5.51
C THR A 202 7.03 5.80 -4.05
N GLY A 203 5.73 5.75 -3.79
CA GLY A 203 5.18 5.90 -2.44
C GLY A 203 5.51 7.25 -1.81
N LEU A 204 5.36 7.33 -0.50
CA LEU A 204 5.63 8.54 0.28
C LEU A 204 6.33 8.21 1.61
N GLY A 205 7.47 8.85 1.86
CA GLY A 205 8.27 8.62 3.05
C GLY A 205 8.89 7.20 3.17
N PRO A 206 9.49 6.89 4.33
CA PRO A 206 10.21 5.64 4.56
C PRO A 206 9.28 4.46 4.94
N HIS A 207 9.90 3.31 5.20
CA HIS A 207 9.25 2.10 5.76
C HIS A 207 8.20 1.43 4.86
N ARG A 208 8.40 1.45 3.53
CA ARG A 208 7.56 0.72 2.55
C ARG A 208 7.40 -0.77 2.85
N LYS A 209 8.42 -1.39 3.45
CA LYS A 209 8.41 -2.81 3.88
C LYS A 209 7.50 -3.07 5.09
N LEU A 210 7.07 -2.02 5.80
CA LEU A 210 6.08 -2.07 6.87
C LEU A 210 4.69 -1.57 6.39
N GLY A 211 4.52 -1.33 5.09
CA GLY A 211 3.28 -0.80 4.52
C GLY A 211 3.10 0.71 4.65
N CYS A 212 4.15 1.45 4.99
CA CYS A 212 4.11 2.92 5.01
C CYS A 212 4.29 3.49 3.60
N GLY A 213 3.58 4.57 3.30
CA GLY A 213 3.70 5.28 2.02
C GLY A 213 3.14 4.53 0.82
N LEU A 214 2.48 3.38 1.03
CA LEU A 214 1.95 2.58 -0.08
C LEU A 214 0.51 2.97 -0.38
N PHE A 215 0.31 3.55 -1.56
CA PHE A 215 -1.00 3.97 -2.03
C PHE A 215 -1.73 2.82 -2.73
N VAL A 216 -3.01 2.68 -2.39
CA VAL A 216 -3.96 1.78 -3.06
C VAL A 216 -5.08 2.59 -3.70
N PRO A 217 -5.52 2.22 -4.92
CA PRO A 217 -6.57 2.95 -5.60
C PRO A 217 -7.92 2.72 -4.94
N GLN A 218 -8.67 3.80 -4.76
CA GLN A 218 -10.04 3.77 -4.29
C GLN A 218 -10.97 4.04 -5.46
N LYS A 219 -12.01 3.22 -5.61
CA LYS A 219 -13.08 3.53 -6.55
C LYS A 219 -13.73 4.82 -6.08
N GLY A 220 -13.57 5.89 -6.87
CA GLY A 220 -14.17 7.17 -6.57
C GLY A 220 -15.70 7.07 -6.49
N ILE A 221 -16.30 8.02 -5.79
CA ILE A 221 -17.77 8.16 -5.66
C ILE A 221 -18.34 8.98 -6.83
N LYS A 222 -17.62 9.11 -7.94
CA LYS A 222 -18.16 9.81 -9.11
C LYS A 222 -19.41 9.06 -9.56
N ALA A 223 -20.55 9.71 -9.46
CA ALA A 223 -21.78 9.22 -10.02
C ALA A 223 -21.54 8.93 -11.51
N VAL A 224 -21.86 7.71 -11.93
CA VAL A 224 -22.00 7.36 -13.34
C VAL A 224 -23.28 8.01 -13.86
#